data_AF-A0A7Z8Y3I9-F1
#
_entry.id   AF-A0A7Z8Y3I9-F1
#
_cell.length_a   1.000
_cell.length_b   1.000
_cell.length_c   1.000
_cell.angle_alpha   90.00
_cell.angle_beta   90.00
_cell.angle_gamma   90.00
#
_symmetry.space_group_name_H-M   'P 1'
#
loop_
_entity.id
_entity.type
_entity.pdbx_description
1 polymer ?
#
loop_
_entity_poly.entity_id
_entity_poly.type
_entity_poly.pdbx_seq_one_letter_code
_entity_poly.pdbx_strand_id
1 'polypeptide(L)'
;MARIPRLLPLIAVAIGGVVAVRAVGVAPGLFEGAKAWAEEAPAAAGAPAKPALPGTCALSPEQLAQQAGISPAELKIIQSLSQRRTELDARDQDFATTLPLMVAAEQKLDAKVQALAALKAEMKQMLGQVDEREKAEIDRLVQVYSAMRPKEAAPVMASLEDRVRLPVAAAMRPRTLAAIMAQMTAPQAKELTEKLAARFQAQQMAARAAAAEAATPPPAATPAAQPAAQPAAATPSPTPAVATAPQARPTPRPAARQPARRPASRPASRPAASPAAAPAAAGPQPYKPAATDAPPRQTVQ
;
A
#
# COMPACT_ATOMS: atom_id res chain seq x y z
N MET A 1 10.11 7.49 -40.40
CA MET A 1 10.35 8.53 -39.36
C MET A 1 8.99 8.96 -38.82
N ALA A 2 8.62 8.52 -37.61
CA ALA A 2 7.30 8.81 -37.04
C ALA A 2 7.26 10.18 -36.35
N ARG A 3 6.26 11.00 -36.66
CA ARG A 3 6.01 12.27 -35.95
C ARG A 3 5.23 11.97 -34.67
N ILE A 4 5.87 12.14 -33.51
CA ILE A 4 5.22 12.03 -32.20
C ILE A 4 4.52 13.36 -31.90
N PRO A 5 3.19 13.42 -31.70
CA PRO A 5 2.52 14.65 -31.30
C PRO A 5 2.93 15.04 -29.87
N ARG A 6 3.28 16.31 -29.67
CA ARG A 6 3.76 16.80 -28.37
C ARG A 6 2.59 16.90 -27.38
N LEU A 7 2.56 16.01 -26.38
CA LEU A 7 1.60 16.02 -25.27
C LEU A 7 1.89 17.10 -24.21
N LEU A 8 3.13 17.62 -24.17
CA LEU A 8 3.59 18.66 -23.25
C LEU A 8 2.69 19.91 -23.16
N PRO A 9 2.25 20.56 -24.27
CA PRO A 9 1.33 21.70 -24.19
C PRO A 9 -0.04 21.36 -23.59
N LEU A 10 -0.58 20.16 -23.81
CA LEU A 10 -1.87 19.76 -23.25
C LEU A 10 -1.81 19.57 -21.72
N ILE A 11 -0.71 19.00 -21.23
CA ILE A 11 -0.47 18.85 -19.78
C ILE A 11 -0.28 20.22 -19.11
N ALA A 12 0.41 21.17 -19.78
CA ALA A 12 0.56 22.53 -19.28
C ALA A 12 -0.78 23.29 -19.16
N VAL A 13 -1.68 23.13 -20.15
CA VAL A 13 -3.03 23.72 -20.11
C VAL A 13 -3.89 23.08 -18.99
N ALA A 14 -3.81 21.76 -18.80
CA ALA A 14 -4.54 21.08 -17.74
C ALA A 14 -4.09 21.53 -16.32
N ILE A 15 -2.78 21.66 -16.09
CA ILE A 15 -2.24 22.12 -14.79
C ILE A 15 -2.53 23.61 -14.57
N GLY A 16 -2.34 24.45 -15.59
CA GLY A 16 -2.65 25.88 -15.51
C GLY A 16 -4.14 26.17 -15.26
N GLY A 17 -5.03 25.42 -15.92
CA GLY A 17 -6.48 25.54 -15.73
C GLY A 17 -6.94 25.20 -14.31
N VAL A 18 -6.39 24.15 -13.69
CA VAL A 18 -6.73 23.75 -12.31
C VAL A 18 -6.26 24.80 -11.28
N VAL A 19 -5.12 25.44 -11.51
CA VAL A 19 -4.66 26.55 -10.64
C VAL A 19 -5.55 27.78 -10.80
N ALA A 20 -5.93 28.14 -12.03
CA ALA A 20 -6.84 29.26 -12.28
C ALA A 20 -8.24 29.06 -11.66
N VAL A 21 -8.82 27.86 -11.81
CA VAL A 21 -10.13 27.52 -11.20
C VAL A 21 -10.07 27.58 -9.67
N ARG A 22 -8.94 27.20 -9.06
CA ARG A 22 -8.76 27.29 -7.60
C ARG A 22 -8.57 28.74 -7.10
N ALA A 23 -8.11 29.66 -7.95
CA ALA A 23 -8.01 31.08 -7.64
C ALA A 23 -9.36 31.82 -7.72
N VAL A 24 -10.26 31.40 -8.62
CA VAL A 24 -11.59 32.01 -8.80
C VAL A 24 -12.58 31.63 -7.67
N GLY A 25 -12.30 30.57 -6.91
CA GLY A 25 -13.14 30.12 -5.79
C GLY A 25 -12.89 30.78 -4.43
N VAL A 26 -11.91 31.70 -4.33
CA VAL A 26 -11.63 32.45 -3.08
C VAL A 26 -12.24 33.84 -3.20
N ALA A 27 -13.24 34.14 -2.37
CA ALA A 27 -14.04 35.35 -2.48
C ALA A 27 -13.21 36.65 -2.37
N PRO A 28 -13.49 37.67 -3.22
CA PRO A 28 -12.75 38.94 -3.26
C PRO A 28 -13.20 39.88 -2.13
N GLY A 29 -13.05 39.46 -0.88
CA GLY A 29 -13.42 40.25 0.31
C GLY A 29 -12.69 39.86 1.59
N LEU A 30 -12.00 38.71 1.63
CA LEU A 30 -11.29 38.25 2.83
C LEU A 30 -10.09 39.15 3.22
N PHE A 31 -9.59 39.97 2.29
CA PHE A 31 -8.49 40.91 2.52
C PHE A 31 -8.93 42.36 2.79
N GLU A 32 -10.20 42.73 2.56
CA GLU A 32 -10.71 44.05 2.99
C GLU A 32 -10.93 44.10 4.49
N GLY A 33 -11.36 43.00 5.12
CA GLY A 33 -11.46 42.91 6.58
C GLY A 33 -10.12 43.14 7.30
N ALA A 34 -9.00 42.75 6.69
CA ALA A 34 -7.66 43.02 7.23
C ALA A 34 -7.23 44.49 7.09
N LYS A 35 -7.82 45.24 6.15
CA LYS A 35 -7.54 46.67 5.95
C LYS A 35 -8.43 47.57 6.80
N ALA A 36 -9.69 47.19 7.01
CA ALA A 36 -10.60 47.87 7.94
C ALA A 36 -10.04 47.92 9.38
N TRP A 37 -9.37 46.86 9.84
CA TRP A 37 -8.71 46.83 11.16
C TRP A 37 -7.41 47.66 11.25
N ALA A 38 -6.87 48.14 10.13
CA ALA A 38 -5.68 48.98 10.10
C ALA A 38 -6.00 50.48 9.93
N GLU A 39 -7.22 50.82 9.49
CA GLU A 39 -7.63 52.19 9.17
C GLU A 39 -8.64 52.78 10.19
N GLU A 40 -9.04 52.01 11.21
CA GLU A 40 -9.86 52.50 12.35
C GLU A 40 -9.08 52.45 13.68
N ALA A 41 -7.86 52.99 13.66
CA ALA A 41 -7.06 53.28 14.85
C ALA A 41 -6.92 54.81 15.03
N PRO A 42 -7.78 55.47 15.83
CA PRO A 42 -7.59 56.88 16.14
C PRO A 42 -6.28 57.05 16.93
N ALA A 43 -5.37 57.88 16.40
CA ALA A 43 -4.15 58.27 17.08
C ALA A 43 -4.47 59.14 18.32
N ALA A 44 -4.73 58.49 19.45
CA ALA A 44 -5.00 59.15 20.71
C ALA A 44 -3.71 59.67 21.35
N ALA A 45 -3.39 60.93 21.09
CA ALA A 45 -2.57 61.72 22.01
C ALA A 45 -3.23 61.75 23.40
N GLY A 46 -2.42 61.80 24.45
CA GLY A 46 -2.84 61.39 25.79
C GLY A 46 -3.93 62.24 26.46
N ALA A 47 -4.78 61.56 27.23
CA ALA A 47 -5.66 62.10 28.28
C ALA A 47 -5.70 61.08 29.43
N PRO A 48 -6.08 61.47 30.67
CA PRO A 48 -5.30 61.11 31.85
C PRO A 48 -5.63 59.74 32.46
N ALA A 49 -4.69 59.25 33.26
CA ALA A 49 -4.93 58.15 34.19
C ALA A 49 -6.15 58.46 35.08
N LYS A 50 -7.19 57.63 34.95
CA LYS A 50 -8.37 57.65 35.81
C LYS A 50 -7.91 57.47 37.27
N PRO A 51 -8.28 58.35 38.22
CA PRO A 51 -7.82 58.23 39.59
C PRO A 51 -8.21 56.86 40.16
N ALA A 52 -7.22 56.08 40.58
CA ALA A 52 -7.48 54.88 41.35
C ALA A 52 -8.08 55.32 42.69
N LEU A 53 -9.35 55.00 42.93
CA LEU A 53 -10.02 55.27 44.19
C LEU A 53 -9.30 54.52 45.32
N PRO A 54 -8.66 55.20 46.28
CA PRO A 54 -8.03 54.53 47.43
C PRO A 54 -9.14 54.17 48.42
N GLY A 55 -9.79 53.02 48.24
CA GLY A 55 -11.10 52.82 48.84
C GLY A 55 -11.69 51.40 48.88
N THR A 56 -10.87 50.35 48.84
CA THR A 56 -11.26 49.09 49.50
C THR A 56 -10.13 48.61 50.39
N CYS A 57 -10.43 48.43 51.68
CA CYS A 57 -9.49 47.91 52.65
C CYS A 57 -9.27 46.42 52.38
N ALA A 58 -8.31 46.09 51.51
CA ALA A 58 -7.79 44.74 51.38
C ALA A 58 -7.02 44.40 52.67
N LEU A 59 -7.76 43.86 53.65
CA LEU A 59 -7.20 43.20 54.82
C LEU A 59 -6.11 42.23 54.35
N SER A 60 -4.94 42.26 54.99
CA SER A 60 -3.90 41.29 54.69
C SER A 60 -4.45 39.87 54.93
N PRO A 61 -3.96 38.84 54.22
CA PRO A 61 -4.44 37.47 54.44
C PRO A 61 -4.27 37.02 55.90
N GLU A 62 -3.34 37.60 56.65
CA GLU A 62 -3.17 37.33 58.09
C GLU A 62 -4.23 38.02 58.96
N GLN A 63 -4.68 39.23 58.60
CA GLN A 63 -5.81 39.89 59.25
C GLN A 63 -7.13 39.19 58.92
N LEU A 64 -7.30 38.70 57.68
CA LEU A 64 -8.45 37.89 57.28
C LEU A 64 -8.52 36.57 58.07
N ALA A 65 -7.37 35.90 58.24
CA ALA A 65 -7.25 34.68 59.05
C ALA A 65 -7.68 34.92 60.51
N GLN A 66 -7.19 36.00 61.12
CA GLN A 66 -7.51 36.39 62.50
C GLN A 66 -9.00 36.71 62.70
N GLN A 67 -9.65 37.40 61.75
CA GLN A 67 -11.09 37.69 61.81
C GLN A 67 -11.95 36.45 61.59
N ALA A 68 -11.48 35.47 60.82
CA ALA A 68 -12.19 34.22 60.56
C ALA A 68 -11.96 33.14 61.65
N GLY A 69 -11.01 33.35 62.58
CA GLY A 69 -10.60 32.34 63.57
C GLY A 69 -9.82 31.16 62.98
N ILE A 70 -9.21 31.34 61.80
CA ILE A 70 -8.52 30.31 61.01
C ILE A 70 -7.00 30.52 61.11
N SER A 71 -6.20 29.44 61.10
CA SER A 71 -4.74 29.55 61.08
C SER A 71 -4.23 30.11 59.74
N PRO A 72 -3.19 30.98 59.72
CA PRO A 72 -2.63 31.50 58.47
C PRO A 72 -2.03 30.41 57.55
N ALA A 73 -1.78 29.21 58.07
CA ALA A 73 -1.41 28.03 57.27
C ALA A 73 -2.62 27.40 56.56
N GLU A 74 -3.76 27.30 57.24
CA GLU A 74 -5.01 26.74 56.71
C GLU A 74 -5.58 27.62 55.59
N LEU A 75 -5.51 28.95 55.76
CA LEU A 75 -5.92 29.90 54.72
C LEU A 75 -5.12 29.71 53.42
N LYS A 76 -3.80 29.50 53.51
CA LYS A 76 -2.94 29.23 52.34
C LYS A 76 -3.33 27.91 51.65
N ILE A 77 -3.69 26.88 52.43
CA ILE A 77 -4.19 25.61 51.89
C ILE A 77 -5.52 25.83 51.16
N ILE A 78 -6.49 26.51 51.78
CA ILE A 78 -7.79 26.83 51.16
C ILE A 78 -7.59 27.63 49.84
N GLN A 79 -6.69 28.62 49.84
CA GLN A 79 -6.38 29.41 48.64
C GLN A 79 -5.75 28.57 47.52
N SER A 80 -4.79 27.69 47.84
CA SER A 80 -4.17 26.80 46.85
C SER A 80 -5.15 25.75 46.31
N LEU A 81 -6.06 25.23 47.15
CA LEU A 81 -7.13 24.35 46.71
C LEU A 81 -8.15 25.08 45.82
N SER A 82 -8.51 26.33 46.13
CA SER A 82 -9.40 27.12 45.27
C SER A 82 -8.74 27.43 43.92
N GLN A 83 -7.47 27.82 43.92
CA GLN A 83 -6.71 28.08 42.69
C GLN A 83 -6.59 26.81 41.82
N ARG A 84 -6.28 25.66 42.45
CA ARG A 84 -6.20 24.37 41.73
C ARG A 84 -7.56 23.94 41.20
N ARG A 85 -8.67 24.23 41.89
CA ARG A 85 -10.01 23.99 41.37
C ARG A 85 -10.29 24.84 40.14
N THR A 86 -9.97 26.14 40.16
CA THR A 86 -10.10 26.99 38.97
C THR A 86 -9.25 26.51 37.79
N GLU A 87 -8.04 25.98 38.03
CA GLU A 87 -7.23 25.36 36.97
C GLU A 87 -7.90 24.10 36.40
N LEU A 88 -8.44 23.22 37.25
CA LEU A 88 -9.15 22.02 36.80
C LEU A 88 -10.42 22.36 36.04
N ASP A 89 -11.26 23.27 36.56
CA ASP A 89 -12.47 23.74 35.90
C ASP A 89 -12.14 24.32 34.50
N ALA A 90 -11.02 25.05 34.35
CA ALA A 90 -10.57 25.57 33.05
C ALA A 90 -10.13 24.45 32.07
N ARG A 91 -9.48 23.39 32.57
CA ARG A 91 -9.06 22.23 31.75
C ARG A 91 -10.25 21.35 31.36
N ASP A 92 -11.24 21.19 32.24
CA ASP A 92 -12.47 20.47 31.93
C ASP A 92 -13.28 21.20 30.84
N GLN A 93 -13.29 22.54 30.83
CA GLN A 93 -13.87 23.32 29.72
C GLN A 93 -13.08 23.15 28.41
N ASP A 94 -11.75 23.15 28.45
CA ASP A 94 -10.91 22.89 27.27
C ASP A 94 -11.19 21.50 26.67
N PHE A 95 -11.25 20.46 27.51
CA PHE A 95 -11.62 19.10 27.09
C PHE A 95 -13.06 19.01 26.58
N ALA A 96 -14.01 19.71 27.20
CA ALA A 96 -15.40 19.75 26.75
C ALA A 96 -15.55 20.32 25.32
N THR A 97 -14.64 21.20 24.88
CA THR A 97 -14.63 21.72 23.49
C THR A 97 -13.80 20.88 22.53
N THR A 98 -12.66 20.33 22.96
CA THR A 98 -11.74 19.59 22.08
C THR A 98 -12.16 18.15 21.83
N LEU A 99 -12.68 17.44 22.85
CA LEU A 99 -13.07 16.02 22.70
C LEU A 99 -14.16 15.80 21.63
N PRO A 100 -15.25 16.60 21.54
CA PRO A 100 -16.25 16.44 20.47
C PRO A 100 -15.65 16.67 19.08
N LEU A 101 -14.70 17.59 18.93
CA LEU A 101 -14.01 17.85 17.66
C LEU A 101 -13.11 16.68 17.26
N MET A 102 -12.41 16.05 18.22
CA MET A 102 -11.60 14.85 17.98
C MET A 102 -12.47 13.65 17.60
N VAL A 103 -13.57 13.40 18.32
CA VAL A 103 -14.52 12.32 17.98
C VAL A 103 -15.14 12.53 16.60
N ALA A 104 -15.54 13.76 16.25
CA ALA A 104 -16.04 14.08 14.92
C ALA A 104 -14.96 13.96 13.81
N ALA A 105 -13.68 14.13 14.15
CA ALA A 105 -12.56 13.90 13.24
C ALA A 105 -12.28 12.40 13.05
N GLU A 106 -12.32 11.61 14.12
CA GLU A 106 -12.19 10.14 14.10
C GLU A 106 -13.30 9.50 13.25
N GLN A 107 -14.57 9.84 13.50
CA GLN A 107 -15.70 9.37 12.68
C GLN A 107 -15.55 9.73 11.19
N LYS A 108 -14.99 10.91 10.87
CA LYS A 108 -14.70 11.33 9.49
C LYS A 108 -13.52 10.57 8.88
N LEU A 109 -12.56 10.12 9.68
CA LEU A 109 -11.46 9.27 9.24
C LEU A 109 -11.94 7.84 9.01
N ASP A 110 -12.73 7.27 9.92
CA ASP A 110 -13.34 5.94 9.77
C ASP A 110 -14.22 5.86 8.53
N ALA A 111 -15.09 6.86 8.31
CA ALA A 111 -15.90 6.93 7.10
C ALA A 111 -15.05 6.96 5.82
N LYS A 112 -13.90 7.65 5.83
CA LYS A 112 -12.95 7.66 4.71
C LYS A 112 -12.22 6.32 4.54
N VAL A 113 -11.81 5.68 5.63
CA VAL A 113 -11.16 4.36 5.61
C VAL A 113 -12.13 3.31 5.07
N GLN A 114 -13.39 3.33 5.49
CA GLN A 114 -14.45 2.45 4.98
C GLN A 114 -14.73 2.72 3.50
N ALA A 115 -14.83 3.98 3.07
CA ALA A 115 -15.01 4.32 1.65
C ALA A 115 -13.83 3.85 0.78
N LEU A 116 -12.58 4.02 1.24
CA LEU A 116 -11.39 3.52 0.55
C LEU A 116 -11.32 1.99 0.53
N ALA A 117 -11.75 1.31 1.60
CA ALA A 117 -11.84 -0.14 1.66
C ALA A 117 -12.92 -0.68 0.68
N ALA A 118 -14.08 -0.02 0.60
CA ALA A 118 -15.13 -0.33 -0.36
C ALA A 118 -14.65 -0.15 -1.81
N LEU A 119 -14.01 0.98 -2.14
CA LEU A 119 -13.45 1.23 -3.47
C LEU A 119 -12.35 0.22 -3.83
N LYS A 120 -11.52 -0.19 -2.87
CA LYS A 120 -10.52 -1.26 -3.05
C LYS A 120 -11.16 -2.62 -3.29
N ALA A 121 -12.30 -2.92 -2.66
CA ALA A 121 -13.05 -4.14 -2.89
C ALA A 121 -13.72 -4.13 -4.29
N GLU A 122 -14.33 -3.01 -4.67
CA GLU A 122 -14.91 -2.81 -6.00
C GLU A 122 -13.86 -2.93 -7.11
N MET A 123 -12.71 -2.27 -6.97
CA MET A 123 -11.61 -2.37 -7.93
C MET A 123 -11.09 -3.81 -8.07
N LYS A 124 -10.96 -4.55 -6.97
CA LYS A 124 -10.61 -5.99 -7.00
C LYS A 124 -11.67 -6.83 -7.69
N GLN A 125 -12.96 -6.54 -7.45
CA GLN A 125 -14.07 -7.22 -8.11
C GLN A 125 -14.08 -6.96 -9.61
N MET A 126 -13.88 -5.70 -10.04
CA MET A 126 -13.76 -5.34 -11.45
C MET A 126 -12.56 -6.02 -12.12
N LEU A 127 -11.40 -6.06 -11.46
CA LEU A 127 -10.22 -6.76 -11.96
C LEU A 127 -10.50 -8.25 -12.17
N GLY A 128 -11.08 -8.94 -11.17
CA GLY A 128 -11.47 -10.34 -11.30
C GLY A 128 -12.52 -10.60 -12.39
N GLN A 129 -13.44 -9.66 -12.62
CA GLN A 129 -14.38 -9.74 -13.76
C GLN A 129 -13.69 -9.58 -15.11
N VAL A 130 -12.62 -8.78 -15.20
CA VAL A 130 -11.80 -8.67 -16.42
C VAL A 130 -10.99 -9.96 -16.63
N ASP A 131 -10.33 -10.47 -15.59
CA ASP A 131 -9.54 -11.71 -15.64
C ASP A 131 -10.39 -12.91 -16.12
N GLU A 132 -11.61 -13.08 -15.57
CA GLU A 132 -12.52 -14.16 -16.01
C GLU A 132 -13.06 -13.94 -17.44
N ARG A 133 -13.24 -12.69 -17.89
CA ARG A 133 -13.62 -12.41 -19.29
C ARG A 133 -12.49 -12.71 -20.26
N GLU A 134 -11.25 -12.31 -19.94
CA GLU A 134 -10.07 -12.61 -20.76
C GLU A 134 -9.85 -14.13 -20.85
N LYS A 135 -9.96 -14.83 -19.72
CA LYS A 135 -9.87 -16.29 -19.66
C LYS A 135 -10.97 -16.98 -20.46
N ALA A 136 -12.24 -16.55 -20.34
CA ALA A 136 -13.33 -17.10 -21.12
C ALA A 136 -13.14 -16.89 -22.63
N GLU A 137 -12.55 -15.77 -23.05
CA GLU A 137 -12.23 -15.51 -24.45
C GLU A 137 -11.07 -16.38 -24.95
N ILE A 138 -10.03 -16.56 -24.14
CA ILE A 138 -8.94 -17.52 -24.41
C ILE A 138 -9.48 -18.95 -24.54
N ASP A 139 -10.37 -19.37 -23.64
CA ASP A 139 -10.98 -20.71 -23.65
C ASP A 139 -11.86 -20.94 -24.90
N ARG A 140 -12.61 -19.92 -25.35
CA ARG A 140 -13.34 -19.94 -26.63
C ARG A 140 -12.39 -20.11 -27.82
N LEU A 141 -11.30 -19.35 -27.86
CA LEU A 141 -10.29 -19.47 -28.93
C LEU A 141 -9.64 -20.86 -28.91
N VAL A 142 -9.28 -21.37 -27.73
CA VAL A 142 -8.79 -22.75 -27.54
C VAL A 142 -9.80 -23.78 -28.05
N GLN A 143 -11.10 -23.60 -27.81
CA GLN A 143 -12.14 -24.48 -28.31
C GLN A 143 -12.20 -24.48 -29.86
N VAL A 144 -12.15 -23.30 -30.49
CA VAL A 144 -12.13 -23.18 -31.97
C VAL A 144 -10.89 -23.86 -32.56
N TYR A 145 -9.69 -23.58 -32.05
CA TYR A 145 -8.45 -24.17 -32.57
C TYR A 145 -8.32 -25.67 -32.28
N SER A 146 -8.88 -26.17 -31.17
CA SER A 146 -8.85 -27.60 -30.83
C SER A 146 -9.91 -28.44 -31.56
N ALA A 147 -10.98 -27.82 -32.06
CA ALA A 147 -11.95 -28.46 -32.96
C ALA A 147 -11.44 -28.52 -34.42
N MET A 148 -10.51 -27.63 -34.80
CA MET A 148 -9.91 -27.61 -36.13
C MET A 148 -8.87 -28.72 -36.33
N ARG A 149 -8.69 -29.18 -37.58
CA ARG A 149 -7.65 -30.17 -37.93
C ARG A 149 -6.24 -29.58 -37.69
N PRO A 150 -5.30 -30.32 -37.07
CA PRO A 150 -3.97 -29.78 -36.75
C PRO A 150 -3.19 -29.22 -37.94
N LYS A 151 -3.38 -29.81 -39.13
CA LYS A 151 -2.74 -29.37 -40.38
C LYS A 151 -3.21 -27.98 -40.84
N GLU A 152 -4.47 -27.64 -40.60
CA GLU A 152 -5.04 -26.33 -40.93
C GLU A 152 -4.78 -25.32 -39.80
N ALA A 153 -4.73 -25.78 -38.55
CA ALA A 153 -4.46 -24.93 -37.39
C ALA A 153 -3.01 -24.43 -37.32
N ALA A 154 -2.03 -25.23 -37.75
CA ALA A 154 -0.61 -24.89 -37.74
C ALA A 154 -0.25 -23.58 -38.49
N PRO A 155 -0.63 -23.37 -39.77
CA PRO A 155 -0.33 -22.13 -40.48
C PRO A 155 -1.05 -20.91 -39.87
N VAL A 156 -2.30 -21.06 -39.42
CA VAL A 156 -3.06 -19.97 -38.79
C VAL A 156 -2.41 -19.54 -37.47
N MET A 157 -2.01 -20.51 -36.63
CA MET A 157 -1.27 -20.24 -35.38
C MET A 157 0.09 -19.61 -35.66
N ALA A 158 0.77 -19.97 -36.75
CA ALA A 158 2.05 -19.37 -37.12
C ALA A 158 1.92 -17.89 -37.53
N SER A 159 0.83 -17.50 -38.21
CA SER A 159 0.55 -16.11 -38.61
C SER A 159 0.02 -15.19 -37.50
N LEU A 160 -0.34 -15.74 -36.33
CA LEU A 160 -0.99 -15.00 -35.25
C LEU A 160 0.01 -14.18 -34.41
N GLU A 161 -0.40 -13.00 -33.94
CA GLU A 161 0.42 -12.14 -33.07
C GLU A 161 0.70 -12.82 -31.72
N ASP A 162 1.93 -12.70 -31.21
CA ASP A 162 2.36 -13.27 -29.91
C ASP A 162 1.43 -12.93 -28.74
N ARG A 163 0.83 -11.73 -28.74
CA ARG A 163 -0.09 -11.27 -27.71
C ARG A 163 -1.32 -12.18 -27.54
N VAL A 164 -1.80 -12.79 -28.63
CA VAL A 164 -2.94 -13.74 -28.63
C VAL A 164 -2.46 -15.19 -28.75
N ARG A 165 -1.40 -15.43 -29.55
CA ARG A 165 -0.80 -16.75 -29.77
C ARG A 165 -0.30 -17.41 -28.49
N LEU A 166 0.42 -16.66 -27.65
CA LEU A 166 1.04 -17.23 -26.44
C LEU A 166 0.03 -17.56 -25.33
N PRO A 167 -0.98 -16.73 -24.98
CA PRO A 167 -2.03 -17.15 -24.05
C PRO A 167 -2.80 -18.38 -24.53
N VAL A 168 -3.24 -18.39 -25.80
CA VAL A 168 -4.01 -19.50 -26.37
C VAL A 168 -3.20 -20.80 -26.39
N ALA A 169 -1.92 -20.74 -26.81
CA ALA A 169 -1.05 -21.92 -26.79
C ALA A 169 -0.76 -22.42 -25.36
N ALA A 170 -0.65 -21.51 -24.37
CA ALA A 170 -0.42 -21.88 -22.97
C ALA A 170 -1.65 -22.50 -22.28
N ALA A 171 -2.86 -22.05 -22.62
CA ALA A 171 -4.11 -22.61 -22.12
C ALA A 171 -4.52 -23.92 -22.81
N MET A 172 -3.94 -24.23 -23.99
CA MET A 172 -4.31 -25.40 -24.77
C MET A 172 -3.85 -26.73 -24.13
N ARG A 173 -4.64 -27.79 -24.32
CA ARG A 173 -4.28 -29.14 -23.86
C ARG A 173 -2.94 -29.60 -24.50
N PRO A 174 -1.96 -30.10 -23.72
CA PRO A 174 -0.62 -30.43 -24.23
C PRO A 174 -0.61 -31.41 -25.41
N ARG A 175 -1.52 -32.39 -25.43
CA ARG A 175 -1.67 -33.35 -26.53
C ARG A 175 -2.13 -32.70 -27.84
N THR A 176 -3.04 -31.73 -27.75
CA THR A 176 -3.51 -30.98 -28.92
C THR A 176 -2.41 -30.04 -29.42
N LEU A 177 -1.68 -29.39 -28.52
CA LEU A 177 -0.57 -28.50 -28.87
C LEU A 177 0.55 -29.26 -29.60
N ALA A 178 0.94 -30.44 -29.10
CA ALA A 178 1.90 -31.31 -29.76
C ALA A 178 1.44 -31.73 -31.17
N ALA A 179 0.16 -32.01 -31.37
CA ALA A 179 -0.38 -32.37 -32.68
C ALA A 179 -0.34 -31.20 -33.69
N ILE A 180 -0.58 -29.96 -33.23
CA ILE A 180 -0.43 -28.76 -34.08
C ILE A 180 1.05 -28.49 -34.37
N MET A 181 1.92 -28.53 -33.36
CA MET A 181 3.36 -28.32 -33.54
C MET A 181 3.99 -29.34 -34.50
N ALA A 182 3.50 -30.58 -34.53
CA ALA A 182 3.93 -31.61 -35.49
C ALA A 182 3.57 -31.30 -36.96
N GLN A 183 2.68 -30.33 -37.21
CA GLN A 183 2.32 -29.82 -38.54
C GLN A 183 2.94 -28.44 -38.83
N MET A 184 3.66 -27.85 -37.87
CA MET A 184 4.41 -26.60 -38.05
C MET A 184 5.82 -26.88 -38.59
N THR A 185 6.46 -25.87 -39.16
CA THR A 185 7.89 -25.99 -39.51
C THR A 185 8.77 -25.93 -38.26
N ALA A 186 9.92 -26.61 -38.28
CA ALA A 186 10.88 -26.64 -37.18
C ALA A 186 11.25 -25.24 -36.60
N PRO A 187 11.53 -24.18 -37.39
CA PRO A 187 11.80 -22.85 -36.83
C PRO A 187 10.60 -22.24 -36.09
N GLN A 188 9.37 -22.40 -36.61
CA GLN A 188 8.16 -21.84 -35.97
C GLN A 188 7.85 -22.57 -34.65
N ALA A 189 7.99 -23.90 -34.61
CA ALA A 189 7.81 -24.68 -33.39
C ALA A 189 8.86 -24.33 -32.31
N LYS A 190 10.11 -24.08 -32.73
CA LYS A 190 11.18 -23.60 -31.84
C LYS A 190 10.81 -22.23 -31.25
N GLU A 191 10.47 -21.26 -32.09
CA GLU A 191 10.13 -19.88 -31.68
C GLU A 191 8.98 -19.85 -30.66
N LEU A 192 7.90 -20.59 -30.93
CA LEU A 192 6.75 -20.70 -30.02
C LEU A 192 7.14 -21.31 -28.67
N THR A 193 8.03 -22.32 -28.67
CA THR A 193 8.53 -22.95 -27.43
C THR A 193 9.39 -22.01 -26.61
N GLU A 194 10.32 -21.29 -27.26
CA GLU A 194 11.20 -20.31 -26.60
C GLU A 194 10.39 -19.16 -25.99
N LYS A 195 9.38 -18.65 -26.70
CA LYS A 195 8.49 -17.60 -26.20
C LYS A 195 7.59 -18.05 -25.05
N LEU A 196 7.05 -19.28 -25.09
CA LEU A 196 6.31 -19.87 -23.97
C LEU A 196 7.20 -20.07 -22.74
N ALA A 197 8.43 -20.56 -22.92
CA ALA A 197 9.39 -20.73 -21.84
C ALA A 197 9.79 -19.39 -21.20
N ALA A 198 10.06 -18.36 -22.01
CA ALA A 198 10.36 -17.01 -21.53
C ALA A 198 9.19 -16.41 -20.74
N ARG A 199 7.95 -16.57 -21.22
CA ARG A 199 6.74 -16.17 -20.48
C ARG A 199 6.62 -16.87 -19.13
N PHE A 200 6.81 -18.19 -19.09
CA PHE A 200 6.71 -18.96 -17.85
C PHE A 200 7.81 -18.59 -16.83
N GLN A 201 9.03 -18.30 -17.30
CA GLN A 201 10.10 -17.77 -16.45
C GLN A 201 9.77 -16.37 -15.91
N ALA A 202 9.27 -15.46 -16.75
CA ALA A 202 8.84 -14.13 -16.32
C ALA A 202 7.73 -14.19 -15.27
N GLN A 203 6.73 -15.07 -15.46
CA GLN A 203 5.65 -15.30 -14.48
C GLN A 203 6.18 -15.87 -13.15
N GLN A 204 7.12 -16.81 -13.18
CA GLN A 204 7.78 -17.32 -11.96
C GLN A 204 8.59 -16.24 -11.24
N MET A 205 9.31 -15.39 -11.98
CA MET A 205 10.09 -14.29 -11.38
C MET A 205 9.17 -13.24 -10.75
N ALA A 206 8.05 -12.90 -11.40
CA ALA A 206 7.03 -12.02 -10.82
C ALA A 206 6.38 -12.63 -9.57
N ALA A 207 6.04 -13.93 -9.59
CA ALA A 207 5.49 -14.63 -8.42
C ALA A 207 6.50 -14.68 -7.25
N ARG A 208 7.80 -14.88 -7.53
CA ARG A 208 8.87 -14.83 -6.52
C ARG A 208 9.10 -13.42 -5.98
N ALA A 209 9.03 -12.40 -6.83
CA ALA A 209 9.13 -11.00 -6.41
C ALA A 209 7.96 -10.62 -5.49
N ALA A 210 6.72 -10.95 -5.87
CA ALA A 210 5.54 -10.74 -5.03
C ALA A 210 5.59 -11.53 -3.71
N ALA A 211 6.11 -12.77 -3.73
CA ALA A 211 6.33 -13.55 -2.51
C ALA A 211 7.42 -12.96 -1.60
N ALA A 212 8.49 -12.40 -2.18
CA ALA A 212 9.52 -11.69 -1.43
C ALA A 212 9.00 -10.37 -0.85
N GLU A 213 8.23 -9.61 -1.62
CA GLU A 213 7.58 -8.36 -1.18
C GLU A 213 6.60 -8.61 -0.02
N ALA A 214 5.79 -9.69 -0.11
CA ALA A 214 4.91 -10.15 0.97
C ALA A 214 5.66 -10.75 2.17
N ALA A 215 6.92 -11.18 2.00
CA ALA A 215 7.78 -11.69 3.07
C ALA A 215 8.67 -10.59 3.69
N THR A 216 8.71 -9.38 3.12
CA THR A 216 9.31 -8.23 3.79
C THR A 216 8.45 -7.88 5.00
N PRO A 217 8.97 -7.95 6.24
CA PRO A 217 8.25 -7.39 7.38
C PRO A 217 8.06 -5.87 7.15
N PRO A 218 7.01 -5.25 7.72
CA PRO A 218 6.94 -3.80 7.77
C PRO A 218 8.25 -3.25 8.37
N PRO A 219 8.74 -2.09 7.92
CA PRO A 219 10.04 -1.58 8.38
C PRO A 219 10.03 -1.49 9.90
N ALA A 220 10.81 -2.36 10.54
CA ALA A 220 11.00 -2.33 11.98
C ALA A 220 11.46 -0.94 12.35
N ALA A 221 10.79 -0.32 13.31
CA ALA A 221 11.06 1.06 13.71
C ALA A 221 12.56 1.25 13.93
N THR A 222 13.13 2.23 13.22
CA THR A 222 14.56 2.54 13.28
C THR A 222 14.97 2.66 14.75
N PRO A 223 15.91 1.83 15.26
CA PRO A 223 16.46 2.05 16.59
C PRO A 223 17.07 3.44 16.60
N ALA A 224 16.59 4.30 17.50
CA ALA A 224 17.01 5.69 17.55
C ALA A 224 18.54 5.77 17.63
N ALA A 225 19.15 6.54 16.73
CA ALA A 225 20.59 6.72 16.71
C ALA A 225 21.05 7.32 18.05
N GLN A 226 21.77 6.53 18.84
CA GLN A 226 22.46 7.04 20.02
C GLN A 226 23.55 8.02 19.56
N PRO A 227 23.73 9.19 20.19
CA PRO A 227 24.80 10.11 19.83
C PRO A 227 26.16 9.47 20.09
N ALA A 228 26.95 9.30 19.03
CA ALA A 228 28.30 8.77 19.17
C ALA A 228 29.19 9.74 19.97
N ALA A 229 29.81 9.23 21.03
CA ALA A 229 30.85 9.96 21.74
C ALA A 229 32.08 10.18 20.84
N GLN A 230 32.67 11.37 20.94
CA GLN A 230 33.82 11.79 20.13
C GLN A 230 35.10 11.06 20.57
N PRO A 231 35.97 10.63 19.63
CA PRO A 231 37.39 10.45 19.87
C PRO A 231 38.16 11.71 19.44
N ALA A 232 38.98 12.25 20.34
CA ALA A 232 39.84 13.38 20.04
C ALA A 232 41.19 12.94 19.44
N ALA A 233 41.67 13.73 18.47
CA ALA A 233 43.07 13.99 18.11
C ALA A 233 44.06 12.82 17.85
N ALA A 234 44.47 12.70 16.59
CA ALA A 234 45.86 12.40 16.20
C ALA A 234 46.21 13.15 14.90
N THR A 235 47.47 13.54 14.72
CA THR A 235 47.94 14.56 13.76
C THR A 235 48.29 14.05 12.35
N PRO A 236 48.40 14.94 11.33
CA PRO A 236 48.51 14.56 9.92
C PRO A 236 49.96 14.42 9.40
N SER A 237 50.13 13.74 8.26
CA SER A 237 51.33 13.74 7.42
C SER A 237 50.98 13.34 5.96
N PRO A 238 51.82 13.66 4.94
CA PRO A 238 51.27 14.33 3.75
C PRO A 238 51.25 13.54 2.41
N THR A 239 50.62 14.20 1.43
CA THR A 239 50.38 13.90 0.01
C THR A 239 51.60 13.42 -0.80
N PRO A 240 51.37 12.54 -1.80
CA PRO A 240 51.73 12.85 -3.20
C PRO A 240 50.54 12.58 -4.15
N ALA A 241 50.15 13.45 -5.08
CA ALA A 241 50.86 13.99 -6.25
C ALA A 241 50.82 13.05 -7.47
N VAL A 242 50.34 13.58 -8.59
CA VAL A 242 49.99 12.88 -9.84
C VAL A 242 51.19 12.75 -10.78
N ALA A 243 51.39 11.60 -11.43
CA ALA A 243 52.21 11.49 -12.66
C ALA A 243 51.88 10.24 -13.53
N THR A 244 51.30 10.50 -14.70
CA THR A 244 51.53 9.90 -16.05
C THR A 244 51.93 8.42 -16.30
N ALA A 245 51.35 7.90 -17.40
CA ALA A 245 51.57 6.62 -18.10
C ALA A 245 52.97 6.52 -18.82
N PRO A 246 53.37 5.48 -19.63
CA PRO A 246 52.54 4.57 -20.44
C PRO A 246 52.98 3.09 -20.70
N GLN A 247 52.04 2.36 -21.33
CA GLN A 247 52.08 1.16 -22.20
C GLN A 247 53.37 0.35 -22.48
N ALA A 248 53.24 -1.00 -22.45
CA ALA A 248 53.94 -1.97 -23.32
C ALA A 248 53.10 -3.27 -23.52
N ARG A 249 53.40 -4.07 -24.56
CA ARG A 249 52.61 -5.22 -25.08
C ARG A 249 53.52 -6.49 -25.24
N PRO A 250 53.10 -7.65 -25.82
CA PRO A 250 52.55 -8.84 -25.16
C PRO A 250 53.36 -10.18 -25.29
N THR A 251 52.76 -11.29 -24.81
CA THR A 251 53.04 -12.75 -25.07
C THR A 251 54.09 -13.47 -24.20
N PRO A 252 54.16 -14.83 -24.16
CA PRO A 252 53.22 -15.88 -24.63
C PRO A 252 52.84 -16.96 -23.56
N ARG A 253 51.99 -17.93 -23.98
CA ARG A 253 51.46 -19.11 -23.25
C ARG A 253 52.48 -20.28 -23.21
N PRO A 254 52.57 -21.05 -22.11
CA PRO A 254 52.08 -22.45 -22.02
C PRO A 254 51.37 -22.74 -20.65
N ALA A 255 50.88 -23.93 -20.26
CA ALA A 255 50.13 -25.00 -20.93
C ALA A 255 49.49 -25.97 -19.88
N ALA A 256 48.68 -26.95 -20.33
CA ALA A 256 48.29 -28.21 -19.66
C ALA A 256 47.72 -28.25 -18.20
N ARG A 257 46.44 -28.64 -18.05
CA ARG A 257 46.02 -29.99 -17.60
C ARG A 257 44.49 -30.20 -17.69
N GLN A 258 44.08 -31.36 -18.22
CA GLN A 258 42.74 -31.94 -17.99
C GLN A 258 42.82 -32.94 -16.81
N PRO A 259 41.66 -33.38 -16.28
CA PRO A 259 41.38 -34.82 -16.41
C PRO A 259 39.92 -35.18 -16.82
N ALA A 260 39.81 -36.42 -17.32
CA ALA A 260 38.67 -37.30 -17.65
C ALA A 260 37.26 -36.97 -17.06
N ARG A 261 36.12 -37.14 -17.77
CA ARG A 261 35.47 -38.41 -18.24
C ARG A 261 35.39 -39.46 -17.11
N ARG A 262 34.30 -40.20 -16.83
CA ARG A 262 33.03 -40.60 -17.47
C ARG A 262 32.18 -41.31 -16.37
N PRO A 263 31.06 -42.04 -16.62
CA PRO A 263 29.88 -41.85 -17.48
C PRO A 263 28.55 -41.85 -16.66
N ALA A 264 27.40 -41.87 -17.35
CA ALA A 264 26.05 -41.86 -16.77
C ALA A 264 25.51 -43.23 -16.31
N SER A 265 24.44 -43.22 -15.50
CA SER A 265 23.55 -44.37 -15.25
C SER A 265 22.06 -43.99 -15.19
N ARG A 266 21.24 -44.75 -15.92
CA ARG A 266 19.76 -44.84 -15.96
C ARG A 266 19.46 -46.11 -16.81
N PRO A 267 18.27 -46.76 -16.78
CA PRO A 267 17.12 -46.62 -15.89
C PRO A 267 16.65 -47.96 -15.24
N ALA A 268 15.72 -47.86 -14.30
CA ALA A 268 14.80 -48.92 -13.88
C ALA A 268 13.43 -48.24 -13.74
N SER A 269 12.42 -48.46 -14.59
CA SER A 269 11.64 -49.67 -14.92
C SER A 269 10.24 -49.54 -14.29
N ARG A 270 9.23 -49.74 -15.15
CA ARG A 270 7.80 -49.63 -14.87
C ARG A 270 7.19 -51.02 -15.06
N PRO A 271 6.09 -51.35 -14.37
CA PRO A 271 5.04 -52.15 -14.99
C PRO A 271 3.71 -51.38 -15.09
N ALA A 272 2.80 -51.90 -15.90
CA ALA A 272 1.49 -51.33 -16.22
C ALA A 272 0.45 -52.46 -16.40
N ALA A 273 -0.82 -52.07 -16.58
CA ALA A 273 -2.03 -52.90 -16.71
C ALA A 273 -2.58 -53.44 -15.36
N SER A 274 -3.82 -53.19 -14.89
CA SER A 274 -5.20 -53.12 -15.45
C SER A 274 -6.00 -54.41 -15.12
N PRO A 275 -7.34 -54.50 -15.31
CA PRO A 275 -8.37 -53.87 -14.45
C PRO A 275 -9.50 -54.85 -14.01
N ALA A 276 -10.29 -54.57 -12.97
CA ALA A 276 -11.59 -55.25 -12.75
C ALA A 276 -12.57 -54.55 -11.77
N ALA A 277 -13.87 -54.63 -12.14
CA ALA A 277 -15.08 -54.72 -11.30
C ALA A 277 -15.44 -53.68 -10.21
N ALA A 278 -16.46 -52.88 -10.50
CA ALA A 278 -17.58 -52.64 -9.58
C ALA A 278 -18.66 -53.73 -9.82
N PRO A 279 -19.52 -54.09 -8.84
CA PRO A 279 -20.68 -53.28 -8.39
C PRO A 279 -20.71 -53.15 -6.84
N ALA A 280 -21.69 -52.59 -6.14
CA ALA A 280 -23.09 -52.28 -6.45
C ALA A 280 -23.62 -51.05 -5.68
N ALA A 281 -24.85 -50.63 -5.99
CA ALA A 281 -25.50 -49.48 -5.38
C ALA A 281 -26.05 -49.76 -3.97
N ALA A 282 -25.96 -48.77 -3.08
CA ALA A 282 -26.77 -48.64 -1.88
C ALA A 282 -27.23 -47.18 -1.77
N GLY A 283 -28.53 -46.93 -1.95
CA GLY A 283 -29.12 -45.59 -1.87
C GLY A 283 -29.30 -45.10 -0.42
N PRO A 284 -29.54 -43.79 -0.22
CA PRO A 284 -29.74 -43.22 1.11
C PRO A 284 -31.07 -43.69 1.73
N GLN A 285 -31.01 -44.18 2.96
CA GLN A 285 -32.18 -44.48 3.79
C GLN A 285 -32.57 -43.24 4.62
N PRO A 286 -33.75 -42.64 4.43
CA PRO A 286 -34.26 -41.59 5.30
C PRO A 286 -35.01 -42.20 6.50
N TYR A 287 -34.48 -42.06 7.71
CA TYR A 287 -35.22 -42.40 8.94
C TYR A 287 -35.96 -41.18 9.51
N LYS A 288 -37.16 -41.42 10.05
CA LYS A 288 -38.14 -40.41 10.48
C LYS A 288 -37.72 -39.64 11.74
N PRO A 289 -38.29 -38.43 11.97
CA PRO A 289 -38.14 -37.69 13.21
C PRO A 289 -38.98 -38.29 14.34
N ALA A 290 -38.47 -38.20 15.57
CA ALA A 290 -39.28 -38.36 16.77
C ALA A 290 -39.86 -36.99 17.16
N ALA A 291 -41.18 -36.90 17.29
CA ALA A 291 -41.87 -35.74 17.83
C ALA A 291 -42.33 -36.04 19.26
N THR A 292 -42.10 -35.11 20.18
CA THR A 292 -42.81 -35.04 21.47
C THR A 292 -42.92 -33.58 21.90
N ASP A 293 -44.16 -33.17 22.19
CA ASP A 293 -44.53 -31.84 22.71
C ASP A 293 -43.91 -31.50 24.06
N ALA A 294 -43.56 -30.22 24.25
CA ALA A 294 -43.92 -29.41 25.44
C ALA A 294 -43.25 -28.02 25.45
N PRO A 295 -44.03 -26.92 25.43
CA PRO A 295 -43.60 -25.61 25.93
C PRO A 295 -44.59 -25.08 27.01
N PRO A 296 -44.42 -23.86 27.54
CA PRO A 296 -43.46 -23.55 28.60
C PRO A 296 -44.17 -23.05 29.89
N ARG A 297 -43.47 -23.02 31.03
CA ARG A 297 -43.91 -22.22 32.20
C ARG A 297 -42.98 -21.06 32.48
N GLN A 298 -43.54 -19.86 32.39
CA GLN A 298 -43.02 -18.65 33.02
C GLN A 298 -43.18 -18.77 34.55
N THR A 299 -42.19 -18.29 35.30
CA THR A 299 -42.41 -17.73 36.65
C THR A 299 -41.52 -16.51 36.81
N VAL A 300 -42.15 -15.40 37.22
CA VAL A 300 -41.52 -14.14 37.61
C VAL A 300 -41.01 -14.27 39.05
N GLN A 301 -39.76 -13.84 39.29
CA GLN A 301 -39.34 -12.98 40.42
C GLN A 301 -38.04 -12.27 40.02
#